data_AF-A0A9D5SJY4-F1
#
_entry.id   AF-A0A9D5SJY4-F1
#
_cell.length_a   1.000
_cell.length_b   1.000
_cell.length_c   1.000
_cell.angle_alpha   90.00
_cell.angle_beta   90.00
_cell.angle_gamma   90.00
#
_symmetry.space_group_name_H-M   'P 1'
#
loop_
_entity.id
_entity.type
_entity.pdbx_description
1 polymer ?
#
loop_
_entity_poly.entity_id
_entity_poly.type
_entity_poly.pdbx_seq_one_letter_code
_entity_poly.pdbx_strand_id
1 'polypeptide(L)'
;MSKKLSKISALHYFKLVLRSTLFVAVLVFYILDRTEVLTQNAILPTIVWIFFIVGMALRFFPSRLESMGCQKQFARNYEPVAEKNIPTNQSWKQTALVALVWLSLNAVIGALYFTGIFDGGILILIALAFSVCDIICILFFCPFQTWFMKNRCCATCRIYNWDFAMMFTPLVFIPHWYTYSLLGCAVALLLRWEITYRLHPERFSTETNKCLDCSRCEEKLCSHKRQLKGFLKKYKTRFFPTITQKKQ
;
A
#
# COMPACT_ATOMS: atom_id res chain seq x y z
N MET A 1 2.63 9.58 29.46
CA MET A 1 3.67 9.86 28.44
C MET A 1 3.04 9.89 27.05
N SER A 2 2.86 11.10 26.48
CA SER A 2 2.51 11.24 25.06
C SER A 2 3.68 10.69 24.24
N LYS A 3 3.52 9.48 23.68
CA LYS A 3 4.54 8.90 22.80
C LYS A 3 4.51 9.73 21.51
N LYS A 4 5.52 10.59 21.32
CA LYS A 4 5.71 11.32 20.05
C LYS A 4 5.65 10.32 18.89
N LEU A 5 4.82 10.62 17.88
CA LEU A 5 4.77 9.83 16.65
C LEU A 5 6.18 9.81 16.01
N SER A 6 6.59 8.64 15.52
CA SER A 6 7.80 8.53 14.70
C SER A 6 7.65 9.36 13.42
N LYS A 7 8.73 9.95 12.92
CA LYS A 7 8.74 10.77 11.69
C LYS A 7 8.14 10.00 10.50
N ILE A 8 8.45 8.70 10.41
CA ILE A 8 7.94 7.83 9.35
C ILE A 8 6.43 7.62 9.52
N SER A 9 5.93 7.40 10.75
CA SER A 9 4.49 7.30 10.99
C SER A 9 3.76 8.60 10.67
N ALA A 10 4.31 9.74 11.07
CA ALA A 10 3.76 11.05 10.76
C ALA A 10 3.67 11.28 9.24
N LEU A 11 4.68 10.85 8.48
CA LEU A 11 4.66 10.90 7.01
C LEU A 11 3.52 10.06 6.41
N HIS A 12 3.25 8.87 6.94
CA HIS A 12 2.13 8.04 6.46
C HIS A 12 0.77 8.70 6.77
N TYR A 13 0.61 9.33 7.93
CA TYR A 13 -0.60 10.11 8.23
C TYR A 13 -0.74 11.33 7.32
N PHE A 14 0.35 12.03 7.05
CA PHE A 14 0.36 13.15 6.10
C PHE A 14 -0.05 12.70 4.70
N LYS A 15 0.53 11.59 4.20
CA LYS A 15 0.15 10.97 2.93
C LYS A 15 -1.33 10.55 2.91
N LEU A 16 -1.86 10.03 4.02
CA LEU A 16 -3.27 9.67 4.14
C LEU A 16 -4.18 10.89 3.96
N VAL A 17 -3.90 11.98 4.67
CA VAL A 17 -4.68 13.23 4.57
C VAL A 17 -4.65 13.73 3.14
N LEU A 18 -3.46 13.85 2.55
CA LEU A 18 -3.29 14.36 1.19
C LEU A 18 -4.01 13.51 0.13
N ARG A 19 -3.88 12.17 0.19
CA ARG A 19 -4.57 11.26 -0.72
C ARG A 19 -6.09 11.27 -0.53
N SER A 20 -6.55 11.41 0.71
CA SER A 20 -7.98 11.54 1.01
C SER A 20 -8.54 12.85 0.46
N THR A 21 -7.81 13.96 0.59
CA THR A 21 -8.19 15.23 -0.01
C THR A 21 -8.25 15.15 -1.53
N LEU A 22 -7.26 14.54 -2.18
CA LEU A 22 -7.29 14.32 -3.63
C LEU A 22 -8.47 13.46 -4.07
N PHE A 23 -8.74 12.36 -3.36
CA PHE A 23 -9.89 11.49 -3.62
C PHE A 23 -11.22 12.26 -3.50
N VAL A 24 -11.41 13.01 -2.41
CA VAL A 24 -12.64 13.80 -2.19
C VAL A 24 -12.78 14.90 -3.23
N ALA A 25 -11.69 15.60 -3.57
CA ALA A 25 -11.73 16.65 -4.60
C ALA A 25 -12.14 16.09 -5.97
N VAL A 26 -11.57 14.97 -6.38
CA VAL A 26 -11.92 14.30 -7.65
C VAL A 26 -13.33 13.72 -7.60
N LEU A 27 -13.78 13.20 -6.46
CA LEU A 27 -15.14 12.70 -6.27
C LEU A 27 -16.18 13.81 -6.38
N VAL A 28 -15.94 14.94 -5.71
CA VAL A 28 -16.81 16.13 -5.80
C VAL A 28 -16.87 16.64 -7.23
N PHE A 29 -15.71 16.75 -7.89
CA PHE A 29 -15.65 17.17 -9.29
C PHE A 29 -16.40 16.21 -10.22
N TYR A 30 -16.24 14.90 -10.02
CA TYR A 30 -16.96 13.87 -10.78
C TYR A 30 -18.48 13.94 -10.59
N ILE A 31 -18.96 14.19 -9.37
CA ILE A 31 -20.40 14.31 -9.09
C ILE A 31 -21.00 15.59 -9.68
N LEU A 32 -20.27 16.71 -9.60
CA LEU A 32 -20.77 18.01 -10.04
C LEU A 32 -20.76 18.16 -11.56
N ASP A 33 -19.72 17.68 -12.23
CA ASP A 33 -19.56 17.91 -13.67
C ASP A 33 -19.93 16.67 -14.50
N ARG A 34 -19.86 15.42 -13.99
CA ARG A 34 -20.09 14.14 -14.71
C ARG A 34 -19.32 13.96 -16.03
N THR A 35 -18.77 15.03 -16.58
CA THR A 35 -17.97 15.12 -17.78
C THR A 35 -16.63 14.47 -17.50
N GLU A 36 -16.05 13.94 -18.57
CA GLU A 36 -14.78 13.23 -18.53
C GLU A 36 -13.72 14.04 -17.77
N VAL A 37 -13.45 13.61 -16.54
CA VAL A 37 -12.47 14.19 -15.60
C VAL A 37 -11.09 14.40 -16.25
N LEU A 38 -10.80 13.66 -17.32
CA LEU A 38 -9.56 13.73 -18.09
C LEU A 38 -9.53 14.84 -19.16
N THR A 39 -10.66 15.27 -19.71
CA THR A 39 -10.68 16.09 -20.93
C THR A 39 -11.09 17.54 -20.69
N GLN A 40 -11.97 17.84 -19.73
CA GLN A 40 -12.45 19.22 -19.55
C GLN A 40 -11.56 20.09 -18.65
N ASN A 41 -10.95 19.54 -17.60
CA ASN A 41 -10.15 20.30 -16.65
C ASN A 41 -8.76 19.69 -16.47
N ALA A 42 -7.83 20.02 -17.36
CA ALA A 42 -6.46 19.49 -17.36
C ALA A 42 -5.70 19.72 -16.04
N ILE A 43 -6.09 20.71 -15.23
CA ILE A 43 -5.41 21.06 -13.98
C ILE A 43 -5.49 19.92 -12.96
N LEU A 44 -6.68 19.37 -12.70
CA LEU A 44 -6.87 18.40 -11.63
C LEU A 44 -6.18 17.05 -11.91
N PRO A 45 -6.35 16.42 -13.10
CA PRO A 45 -5.56 15.27 -13.49
C PRO A 45 -4.07 15.56 -13.46
N THR A 46 -3.60 16.73 -13.89
CA THR A 46 -2.17 17.10 -13.82
C THR A 46 -1.66 17.17 -12.38
N ILE A 47 -2.42 17.72 -11.43
CA ILE A 47 -2.04 17.73 -10.01
C ILE A 47 -1.92 16.29 -9.49
N VAL A 48 -2.91 15.44 -9.78
CA VAL A 48 -2.88 14.02 -9.41
C VAL A 48 -1.67 13.33 -10.06
N TRP A 49 -1.37 13.65 -11.32
CA TRP A 49 -0.22 13.13 -12.07
C TRP A 49 1.08 13.42 -11.35
N ILE A 50 1.35 14.71 -11.13
CA ILE A 50 2.59 15.21 -10.52
C ILE A 50 2.75 14.58 -9.15
N PHE A 51 1.68 14.59 -8.34
CA PHE A 51 1.71 14.03 -7.00
C PHE A 51 2.19 12.57 -6.98
N PHE A 52 1.62 11.73 -7.84
CA PHE A 52 1.97 10.31 -7.87
C PHE A 52 3.27 10.01 -8.61
N ILE A 53 3.57 10.69 -9.71
CA ILE A 53 4.86 10.53 -10.41
C ILE A 53 6.01 10.91 -9.51
N VAL A 54 5.93 12.05 -8.81
CA VAL A 54 6.97 12.45 -7.85
C VAL A 54 7.08 11.42 -6.72
N GLY A 55 5.94 10.95 -6.19
CA GLY A 55 5.92 9.90 -5.17
C GLY A 55 6.60 8.59 -5.62
N MET A 56 6.37 8.17 -6.86
CA MET A 56 7.00 6.98 -7.45
C MET A 56 8.48 7.21 -7.78
N ALA A 57 8.83 8.36 -8.36
CA ALA A 57 10.19 8.77 -8.68
C ALA A 57 11.09 8.73 -7.43
N LEU A 58 10.61 9.26 -6.30
CA LEU A 58 11.34 9.25 -5.04
C LEU A 58 11.59 7.84 -4.50
N ARG A 59 10.78 6.83 -4.87
CA ARG A 59 11.01 5.43 -4.48
C ARG A 59 12.10 4.73 -5.29
N PHE A 60 12.51 5.27 -6.42
CA PHE A 60 13.70 4.78 -7.11
C PHE A 60 14.97 5.06 -6.29
N PHE A 61 14.95 6.10 -5.48
CA PHE A 61 16.08 6.51 -4.67
C PHE A 61 15.92 6.09 -3.21
N PRO A 62 17.03 5.76 -2.56
CA PRO A 62 16.96 5.32 -1.19
C PRO A 62 16.79 6.55 -0.27
N SER A 63 15.77 6.55 0.58
CA SER A 63 15.41 7.64 1.50
C SER A 63 15.36 7.16 2.96
N ARG A 64 15.71 8.04 3.90
CA ARG A 64 15.57 7.76 5.36
C ARG A 64 14.19 8.13 5.92
N LEU A 65 13.36 8.82 5.13
CA LEU A 65 12.02 9.24 5.54
C LEU A 65 10.96 8.16 5.24
N GLU A 66 11.27 7.23 4.36
CA GLU A 66 10.38 6.13 3.97
C GLU A 66 10.51 4.94 4.92
N SER A 67 9.44 4.12 4.95
CA SER A 67 9.45 2.88 5.71
C SER A 67 10.57 1.94 5.27
N MET A 68 11.16 1.24 6.23
CA MET A 68 12.10 0.14 6.01
C MET A 68 11.44 -0.98 5.16
N GLY A 69 10.12 -1.06 5.11
CA GLY A 69 9.38 -1.89 4.17
C GLY A 69 9.69 -1.59 2.70
N CYS A 70 9.79 -0.32 2.32
CA CYS A 70 10.15 0.11 0.95
C CYS A 70 11.67 0.08 0.73
N GLN A 71 12.42 0.40 1.78
CA GLN A 71 13.86 0.64 1.69
C GLN A 71 14.72 -0.64 1.69
N LYS A 72 14.13 -1.81 1.95
CA LYS A 72 14.87 -3.08 2.08
C LYS A 72 15.49 -3.59 0.78
N GLN A 73 14.98 -3.14 -0.37
CA GLN A 73 15.57 -3.47 -1.66
C GLN A 73 17.01 -2.92 -1.82
N PHE A 74 17.35 -1.83 -1.13
CA PHE A 74 18.62 -1.13 -1.32
C PHE A 74 19.75 -1.75 -0.49
N ALA A 75 20.89 -1.98 -1.14
CA ALA A 75 22.09 -2.56 -0.51
C ALA A 75 22.56 -1.78 0.73
N ARG A 76 22.45 -0.45 0.74
CA ARG A 76 22.88 0.38 1.88
C ARG A 76 22.12 0.11 3.18
N ASN A 77 20.93 -0.49 3.11
CA ASN A 77 20.09 -0.79 4.27
C ASN A 77 20.13 -2.30 4.60
N TYR A 78 21.03 -3.06 3.97
CA TYR A 78 21.26 -4.45 4.29
C TYR A 78 22.37 -4.56 5.33
N GLU A 79 22.05 -5.15 6.47
CA GLU A 79 23.05 -5.48 7.49
C GLU A 79 22.99 -6.98 7.79
N PRO A 80 24.05 -7.75 7.46
CA PRO A 80 24.03 -9.20 7.59
C PRO A 80 23.96 -9.65 9.06
N VAL A 81 23.21 -10.72 9.30
CA VAL A 81 23.26 -11.49 10.56
C VAL A 81 24.56 -12.30 10.62
N ALA A 82 25.16 -12.43 11.81
CA ALA A 82 26.45 -13.10 12.00
C ALA A 82 26.39 -14.58 11.59
N GLU A 83 25.25 -15.22 11.83
CA GLU A 83 24.95 -16.55 11.34
C GLU A 83 24.35 -16.45 9.92
N LYS A 84 24.98 -17.11 8.96
CA LYS A 84 24.46 -17.26 7.60
C LYS A 84 23.28 -18.23 7.62
N ASN A 85 22.12 -17.74 8.02
CA ASN A 85 20.87 -18.47 7.86
C ASN A 85 20.45 -18.42 6.37
N ILE A 86 19.99 -19.54 5.84
CA ILE A 86 19.35 -19.56 4.52
C ILE A 86 18.06 -18.76 4.67
N PRO A 87 17.84 -17.69 3.88
CA PRO A 87 16.63 -16.90 4.01
C PRO A 87 15.43 -17.80 3.76
N THR A 88 14.53 -17.92 4.75
CA THR A 88 13.26 -18.60 4.54
C THR A 88 12.51 -17.86 3.44
N ASN A 89 12.47 -18.48 2.27
CA ASN A 89 11.87 -17.88 1.08
C ASN A 89 10.38 -17.68 1.35
N GLN A 90 9.88 -16.43 1.26
CA GLN A 90 8.44 -16.20 1.42
C GLN A 90 7.69 -16.97 0.34
N SER A 91 6.68 -17.73 0.76
CA SER A 91 6.04 -18.74 -0.08
C SER A 91 5.53 -18.14 -1.38
N TRP A 92 6.08 -18.58 -2.51
CA TRP A 92 5.62 -18.23 -3.85
C TRP A 92 4.10 -18.43 -4.00
N LYS A 93 3.55 -19.47 -3.36
CA LYS A 93 2.11 -19.77 -3.37
C LYS A 93 1.28 -18.61 -2.82
N GLN A 94 1.72 -17.98 -1.73
CA GLN A 94 1.00 -16.85 -1.12
C GLN A 94 1.05 -15.61 -2.01
N THR A 95 2.22 -15.32 -2.59
CA THR A 95 2.38 -14.18 -3.51
C THR A 95 1.59 -14.37 -4.80
N ALA A 96 1.60 -15.59 -5.36
CA ALA A 96 0.80 -15.94 -6.52
C ALA A 96 -0.71 -15.83 -6.24
N LEU A 97 -1.17 -16.24 -5.05
CA LEU A 97 -2.56 -16.07 -4.65
C LEU A 97 -2.96 -14.58 -4.57
N VAL A 98 -2.11 -13.72 -4.01
CA VAL A 98 -2.36 -12.27 -3.99
C VAL A 98 -2.41 -11.71 -5.41
N ALA A 99 -1.48 -12.11 -6.28
CA ALA A 99 -1.49 -11.71 -7.68
C ALA A 99 -2.78 -12.14 -8.39
N LEU A 100 -3.23 -13.38 -8.17
CA LEU A 100 -4.46 -13.90 -8.74
C LEU A 100 -5.69 -13.09 -8.29
N VAL A 101 -5.81 -12.81 -6.99
CA VAL A 101 -6.92 -12.00 -6.45
C VAL A 101 -6.89 -10.59 -7.03
N TRP A 102 -5.71 -9.98 -7.12
CA TRP A 102 -5.52 -8.66 -7.71
C TRP A 102 -5.91 -8.61 -9.19
N LEU A 103 -5.45 -9.57 -10.00
CA LEU A 103 -5.80 -9.66 -11.41
C LEU A 103 -7.28 -9.96 -11.62
N SER A 104 -7.86 -10.84 -10.79
CA SER A 104 -9.31 -11.16 -10.85
C SER A 104 -10.16 -9.92 -10.54
N LEU A 105 -9.79 -9.15 -9.51
CA LEU A 105 -10.47 -7.90 -9.19
C LEU A 105 -10.42 -6.90 -10.34
N ASN A 106 -9.25 -6.74 -10.98
CA ASN A 106 -9.11 -5.83 -12.12
C ASN A 106 -9.83 -6.34 -13.38
N ALA A 107 -9.92 -7.66 -13.58
CA ALA A 107 -10.72 -8.24 -14.65
C ALA A 107 -12.20 -7.91 -14.48
N VAL A 108 -12.73 -7.97 -13.25
CA VAL A 108 -14.12 -7.55 -12.95
C VAL A 108 -14.31 -6.06 -13.19
N ILE A 109 -13.39 -5.21 -12.72
CA ILE A 109 -13.45 -3.76 -12.96
C ILE A 109 -13.42 -3.45 -14.47
N GLY A 110 -12.53 -4.12 -15.22
CA GLY A 110 -12.43 -4.00 -16.67
C GLY A 110 -13.70 -4.44 -17.38
N ALA A 111 -14.30 -5.57 -16.98
CA ALA A 111 -15.57 -6.03 -17.52
C ALA A 111 -16.68 -4.98 -17.31
N LEU A 112 -16.79 -4.40 -16.11
CA LEU A 112 -17.77 -3.34 -15.83
C LEU A 112 -17.55 -2.09 -16.69
N TYR A 113 -16.29 -1.72 -16.95
CA TYR A 113 -15.94 -0.64 -17.87
C TYR A 113 -16.35 -0.94 -19.32
N PHE A 114 -16.02 -2.12 -19.85
CA PHE A 114 -16.39 -2.49 -21.21
C PHE A 114 -17.90 -2.69 -21.42
N THR A 115 -18.65 -3.02 -20.36
CA THR A 115 -20.13 -3.03 -20.40
C THR A 115 -20.76 -1.63 -20.34
N GLY A 116 -19.96 -0.57 -20.20
CA GLY A 116 -20.43 0.82 -20.10
C GLY A 116 -21.03 1.19 -18.74
N ILE A 117 -20.96 0.30 -17.73
CA ILE A 117 -21.42 0.60 -16.37
C ILE A 117 -20.45 1.58 -15.70
N PHE A 118 -19.15 1.41 -15.93
CA PHE A 118 -18.11 2.34 -15.48
C PHE A 118 -17.63 3.20 -16.63
N ASP A 119 -17.47 4.49 -16.38
CA ASP A 119 -16.78 5.43 -17.25
C ASP A 119 -15.31 5.59 -16.82
N GLY A 120 -14.54 6.37 -17.59
CA GLY A 120 -13.13 6.65 -17.26
C GLY A 120 -12.96 7.39 -15.93
N GLY A 121 -13.93 8.22 -15.54
CA GLY A 121 -13.93 8.93 -14.26
C GLY A 121 -14.00 7.98 -13.06
N ILE A 122 -14.86 6.97 -13.13
CA ILE A 122 -14.98 5.92 -12.10
C ILE A 122 -13.67 5.14 -11.97
N LEU A 123 -12.99 4.81 -13.06
CA LEU A 123 -11.69 4.11 -12.97
C LEU A 123 -10.62 4.95 -12.26
N ILE A 124 -10.58 6.27 -12.49
CA ILE A 124 -9.70 7.20 -11.74
C ILE A 124 -10.08 7.23 -10.27
N LEU A 125 -11.38 7.31 -9.95
CA LEU A 125 -11.86 7.26 -8.58
C LEU A 125 -11.50 5.95 -7.89
N ILE A 126 -11.59 4.82 -8.57
CA ILE A 126 -11.17 3.51 -8.06
C ILE A 126 -9.67 3.51 -7.77
N ALA A 127 -8.84 4.02 -8.68
CA ALA A 127 -7.39 4.13 -8.47
C ALA A 127 -7.06 5.01 -7.25
N LEU A 128 -7.74 6.14 -7.10
CA LEU A 128 -7.58 7.03 -5.93
C LEU A 128 -8.10 6.39 -4.64
N ALA A 129 -9.21 5.66 -4.69
CA ALA A 129 -9.74 4.91 -3.56
C ALA A 129 -8.73 3.83 -3.12
N PHE A 130 -8.11 3.11 -4.06
CA PHE A 130 -7.03 2.17 -3.76
C PHE A 130 -5.83 2.87 -3.11
N SER A 131 -5.48 4.09 -3.55
CA SER A 131 -4.40 4.88 -2.95
C SER A 131 -4.64 5.22 -1.47
N VAL A 132 -5.90 5.49 -1.10
CA VAL A 132 -6.29 5.77 0.29
C VAL A 132 -6.31 4.46 1.09
N CYS A 133 -6.88 3.41 0.51
CA CYS A 133 -6.96 2.09 1.13
C CYS A 133 -5.58 1.50 1.44
N ASP A 134 -4.57 1.70 0.59
CA ASP A 134 -3.22 1.19 0.85
C ASP A 134 -2.63 1.78 2.15
N ILE A 135 -2.81 3.08 2.37
CA ILE A 135 -2.23 3.77 3.52
C ILE A 135 -3.00 3.38 4.78
N ILE A 136 -4.33 3.25 4.66
CA ILE A 136 -5.17 2.70 5.73
C ILE A 136 -4.69 1.29 6.10
N CYS A 137 -4.35 0.45 5.12
CA CYS A 137 -3.84 -0.89 5.35
C CYS A 137 -2.50 -0.87 6.12
N ILE A 138 -1.60 0.03 5.74
CA ILE A 138 -0.29 0.20 6.39
C ILE A 138 -0.45 0.72 7.82
N LEU A 139 -1.33 1.69 8.07
CA LEU A 139 -1.49 2.33 9.38
C LEU A 139 -2.34 1.51 10.36
N PHE A 140 -3.46 0.94 9.91
CA PHE A 140 -4.48 0.35 10.79
C PHE A 140 -4.53 -1.17 10.69
N PHE A 141 -4.86 -1.71 9.52
CA PHE A 141 -5.05 -3.14 9.33
C PHE A 141 -4.84 -3.55 7.87
N CYS A 142 -3.87 -4.42 7.62
CA CYS A 142 -3.59 -4.93 6.28
C CYS A 142 -4.20 -6.34 6.11
N PRO A 143 -5.22 -6.51 5.24
CA PRO A 143 -5.82 -7.81 4.98
C PRO A 143 -4.83 -8.75 4.29
N PHE A 144 -3.99 -8.23 3.40
CA PHE A 144 -2.96 -9.03 2.73
C PHE A 144 -1.94 -9.64 3.70
N GLN A 145 -1.52 -8.88 4.70
CA GLN A 145 -0.60 -9.38 5.72
C GLN A 145 -1.28 -10.43 6.62
N THR A 146 -2.52 -10.18 7.04
CA THR A 146 -3.20 -11.03 8.03
C THR A 146 -3.75 -12.31 7.43
N TRP A 147 -4.35 -12.24 6.25
CA TRP A 147 -5.06 -13.38 5.64
C TRP A 147 -4.18 -14.18 4.68
N PHE A 148 -3.34 -13.51 3.89
CA PHE A 148 -2.58 -14.17 2.81
C PHE A 148 -1.14 -14.46 3.22
N MET A 149 -0.36 -13.43 3.49
CA MET A 149 1.09 -13.54 3.69
C MET A 149 1.48 -14.09 5.06
N LYS A 150 0.64 -13.90 6.09
CA LYS A 150 0.86 -14.36 7.48
C LYS A 150 2.19 -13.88 8.09
N ASN A 151 2.72 -12.77 7.60
CA ASN A 151 3.97 -12.18 8.08
C ASN A 151 3.77 -11.45 9.42
N ARG A 152 4.83 -11.30 10.21
CA ARG A 152 4.77 -10.58 11.51
C ARG A 152 4.43 -9.09 11.34
N CYS A 153 4.96 -8.43 10.31
CA CYS A 153 4.72 -7.00 10.05
C CYS A 153 4.70 -6.66 8.55
N CYS A 154 4.07 -5.53 8.20
CA CYS A 154 4.02 -5.04 6.82
C CYS A 154 5.42 -4.79 6.24
N ALA A 155 6.39 -4.30 7.02
CA ALA A 155 7.75 -4.04 6.54
C ALA A 155 8.47 -5.30 6.04
N THR A 156 8.20 -6.45 6.67
CA THR A 156 8.74 -7.75 6.22
C THR A 156 7.98 -8.34 5.04
N CYS A 157 6.84 -7.76 4.62
CA CYS A 157 6.00 -8.34 3.58
C CYS A 157 6.65 -8.27 2.19
N ARG A 158 6.64 -9.37 1.43
CA ARG A 158 7.17 -9.41 0.04
C ARG A 158 6.45 -8.45 -0.90
N ILE A 159 5.14 -8.33 -0.79
CA ILE A 159 4.32 -7.48 -1.67
C ILE A 159 4.24 -6.01 -1.22
N TYR A 160 5.11 -5.58 -0.30
CA TYR A 160 5.01 -4.22 0.27
C TYR A 160 5.08 -3.12 -0.80
N ASN A 161 5.94 -3.29 -1.81
CA ASN A 161 6.13 -2.33 -2.89
C ASN A 161 5.29 -2.62 -4.15
N TRP A 162 4.26 -3.48 -4.04
CA TRP A 162 3.29 -3.72 -5.11
C TRP A 162 2.17 -2.69 -5.12
N ASP A 163 2.10 -1.84 -4.09
CA ASP A 163 1.05 -0.84 -3.86
C ASP A 163 0.76 0.03 -5.09
N PHE A 164 1.78 0.68 -5.67
CA PHE A 164 1.57 1.53 -6.85
C PHE A 164 1.08 0.77 -8.07
N ALA A 165 1.60 -0.45 -8.29
CA ALA A 165 1.14 -1.29 -9.39
C ALA A 165 -0.32 -1.66 -9.22
N MET A 166 -0.71 -2.12 -8.02
CA MET A 166 -2.10 -2.46 -7.70
C MET A 166 -3.04 -1.26 -7.81
N MET A 167 -2.57 -0.08 -7.38
CA MET A 167 -3.32 1.16 -7.39
C MET A 167 -3.65 1.64 -8.80
N PHE A 168 -2.71 1.54 -9.75
CA PHE A 168 -2.86 2.07 -11.11
C PHE A 168 -3.30 1.04 -12.14
N THR A 169 -3.41 -0.24 -11.79
CA THR A 169 -3.90 -1.28 -12.72
C THR A 169 -5.26 -0.95 -13.35
N PRO A 170 -6.25 -0.39 -12.62
CA PRO A 170 -7.54 -0.05 -13.22
C PRO A 170 -7.44 0.92 -14.40
N LEU A 171 -6.37 1.73 -14.45
CA LEU A 171 -6.16 2.72 -15.50
C LEU A 171 -5.69 2.14 -16.83
N VAL A 172 -5.37 0.85 -16.89
CA VAL A 172 -4.93 0.17 -18.13
C VAL A 172 -5.98 0.25 -19.24
N PHE A 173 -7.26 0.37 -18.88
CA PHE A 173 -8.37 0.41 -19.83
C PHE A 173 -8.61 1.81 -20.44
N ILE A 174 -7.92 2.84 -19.94
CA ILE A 174 -8.04 4.22 -20.45
C ILE A 174 -6.84 4.54 -21.33
N PRO A 175 -7.02 4.66 -22.66
CA PRO A 175 -5.93 4.96 -23.58
C PRO A 175 -5.60 6.45 -23.56
N HIS A 176 -4.88 6.90 -22.53
CA HIS A 176 -4.46 8.28 -22.38
C HIS A 176 -3.00 8.37 -21.89
N TRP A 177 -2.25 9.39 -22.32
CA TRP A 177 -0.84 9.53 -21.95
C TRP A 177 -0.64 9.66 -20.43
N TYR A 178 -1.57 10.35 -19.76
CA TYR A 178 -1.62 10.50 -18.30
C TYR A 178 -1.69 9.16 -17.57
N THR A 179 -2.59 8.26 -18.00
CA THR A 179 -2.81 6.96 -17.34
C THR A 179 -1.65 6.01 -17.62
N TYR A 180 -1.17 5.96 -18.86
CA TYR A 180 -0.06 5.08 -19.24
C TYR A 180 1.28 5.51 -18.65
N SER A 181 1.54 6.80 -18.46
CA SER A 181 2.75 7.24 -17.78
C SER A 181 2.76 6.84 -16.29
N LEU A 182 1.62 6.96 -15.59
CA LEU A 182 1.48 6.47 -14.21
C LEU A 182 1.65 4.96 -14.12
N LEU A 183 0.97 4.21 -14.99
CA LEU A 183 1.07 2.76 -15.05
C LEU A 183 2.49 2.30 -15.38
N GLY A 184 3.14 2.92 -16.36
CA GLY A 184 4.52 2.60 -16.76
C GLY A 184 5.51 2.79 -15.62
N CYS A 185 5.40 3.90 -14.87
CA CYS A 185 6.25 4.15 -13.71
C CYS A 185 6.01 3.12 -12.59
N ALA A 186 4.74 2.76 -12.34
CA ALA A 186 4.38 1.76 -11.34
C ALA A 186 4.88 0.35 -11.71
N VAL A 187 4.78 -0.04 -12.98
CA VAL A 187 5.34 -1.30 -13.49
C VAL A 187 6.86 -1.31 -13.37
N ALA A 188 7.55 -0.20 -13.69
CA ALA A 188 8.99 -0.11 -13.54
C ALA A 188 9.44 -0.31 -12.08
N LEU A 189 8.71 0.25 -11.10
CA LEU A 189 8.95 0.01 -9.67
C LEU A 189 8.73 -1.45 -9.28
N LEU A 190 7.65 -2.07 -9.79
CA LEU A 190 7.35 -3.49 -9.53
C LEU A 190 8.44 -4.40 -10.10
N LEU A 191 8.86 -4.17 -11.34
CA LEU A 191 9.91 -4.95 -12.00
C LEU A 191 11.22 -4.84 -11.23
N ARG A 192 11.65 -3.61 -10.89
CA ARG A 192 12.86 -3.40 -10.09
C ARG A 192 12.81 -4.15 -8.76
N TRP A 193 11.66 -4.12 -8.10
CA TRP A 193 11.45 -4.82 -6.84
C TRP A 193 11.59 -6.33 -6.99
N GLU A 194 10.91 -6.94 -7.95
CA GLU A 194 10.98 -8.39 -8.17
C GLU A 194 12.35 -8.84 -8.68
N ILE A 195 13.03 -8.05 -9.52
CA ILE A 195 14.42 -8.30 -9.93
C ILE A 195 15.33 -8.31 -8.70
N THR A 196 15.20 -7.29 -7.83
CA THR A 196 16.02 -7.18 -6.62
C THR A 196 15.73 -8.32 -5.65
N TYR A 197 14.46 -8.74 -5.51
CA TYR A 197 14.10 -9.89 -4.69
C TYR A 197 14.74 -11.19 -5.19
N ARG A 198 14.80 -11.40 -6.52
CA ARG A 198 15.42 -12.58 -7.12
C ARG A 198 16.94 -12.58 -6.99
N LEU A 199 17.58 -11.43 -7.20
CA LEU A 199 19.04 -11.31 -7.13
C LEU A 199 19.56 -11.27 -5.68
N HIS A 200 18.78 -10.69 -4.77
CA HIS A 200 19.19 -10.41 -3.40
C HIS A 200 18.09 -10.76 -2.37
N PRO A 201 17.65 -12.03 -2.29
CA PRO A 201 16.61 -12.46 -1.36
C PRO A 201 16.99 -12.24 0.11
N GLU A 202 18.29 -12.24 0.44
CA GLU A 202 18.84 -11.98 1.77
C GLU A 202 18.44 -10.62 2.33
N ARG A 203 18.12 -9.65 1.48
CA ARG A 203 17.72 -8.31 1.96
C ARG A 203 16.29 -8.28 2.51
N PHE A 204 15.46 -9.27 2.14
CA PHE A 204 14.02 -9.29 2.41
C PHE A 204 13.61 -10.16 3.60
N SER A 205 14.53 -10.95 4.16
CA SER A 205 14.28 -11.81 5.33
C SER A 205 14.81 -11.19 6.62
N THR A 206 14.06 -11.37 7.72
CA THR A 206 14.50 -11.00 9.08
C THR A 206 15.65 -11.86 9.59
N GLU A 207 15.84 -13.04 9.02
CA GLU A 207 16.87 -14.01 9.44
C GLU A 207 18.26 -13.62 8.93
N THR A 208 18.31 -12.83 7.86
CA THR A 208 19.53 -12.43 7.16
C THR A 208 19.79 -10.93 7.23
N ASN A 209 18.76 -10.09 7.40
CA ASN A 209 18.88 -8.64 7.49
C ASN A 209 18.46 -8.10 8.87
N LYS A 210 19.43 -7.64 9.67
CA LYS A 210 19.20 -7.06 11.01
C LYS A 210 18.33 -5.80 10.98
N CYS A 211 18.33 -5.05 9.88
CA CYS A 211 17.53 -3.82 9.75
C CYS A 211 16.02 -4.09 9.77
N LEU A 212 15.58 -5.33 9.52
CA LEU A 212 14.18 -5.73 9.59
C LEU A 212 13.74 -6.21 10.97
N ASP A 213 14.66 -6.27 11.94
CA ASP A 213 14.35 -6.73 13.29
C ASP A 213 13.55 -5.69 14.08
N CYS A 214 12.68 -6.18 14.97
CA CYS A 214 11.81 -5.34 15.80
C CYS A 214 12.61 -4.45 16.76
N SER A 215 13.80 -4.89 17.18
CA SER A 215 14.71 -4.13 18.05
C SER A 215 15.15 -2.80 17.42
N ARG A 216 15.27 -2.75 16.09
CA ARG A 216 15.71 -1.59 15.31
C ARG A 216 14.57 -0.89 14.57
N CYS A 217 13.32 -1.27 14.84
CA CYS A 217 12.16 -0.70 14.18
C CYS A 217 11.87 0.73 14.69
N GLU A 218 12.20 1.73 13.87
CA GLU A 218 11.88 3.15 14.15
C GLU A 218 10.39 3.46 14.01
N GLU A 219 9.68 2.70 13.18
CA GLU A 219 8.29 2.97 12.80
C GLU A 219 7.30 2.56 13.90
N LYS A 220 7.62 1.50 14.66
CA LYS A 220 6.78 0.92 15.72
C LYS A 220 5.30 0.76 15.34
N LEU A 221 4.97 0.64 14.05
CA LEU A 221 3.62 0.52 13.51
C LEU A 221 2.85 -0.65 14.14
N CYS A 222 3.53 -1.78 14.40
CA CYS A 222 2.91 -2.94 15.05
C CYS A 222 2.48 -2.64 16.49
N SER A 223 3.26 -1.85 17.25
CA SER A 223 2.87 -1.40 18.59
C SER A 223 1.64 -0.51 18.52
N HIS A 224 1.57 0.39 17.54
CA HIS A 224 0.44 1.28 17.37
C HIS A 224 -0.84 0.51 17.02
N LYS A 225 -0.75 -0.42 16.05
CA LYS A 225 -1.86 -1.33 15.68
C LYS A 225 -2.35 -2.15 16.88
N ARG A 226 -1.44 -2.67 17.72
CA ARG A 226 -1.80 -3.45 18.91
C ARG A 226 -2.50 -2.59 19.97
N GLN A 227 -2.03 -1.35 20.17
CA GLN A 227 -2.67 -0.40 21.08
C GLN A 227 -4.08 -0.04 20.62
N LEU A 228 -4.26 0.24 19.32
CA LEU A 228 -5.57 0.58 18.76
C LEU A 228 -6.56 -0.59 18.87
N LYS A 229 -6.12 -1.82 18.58
CA LYS A 229 -6.94 -3.04 18.81
C LYS A 229 -7.30 -3.22 20.28
N GLY A 230 -6.37 -2.96 21.20
CA GLY A 230 -6.64 -2.99 22.64
C GLY A 230 -7.66 -1.94 23.08
N PHE A 231 -7.54 -0.72 22.56
CA PHE A 231 -8.50 0.36 22.80
C PHE A 231 -9.89 0.03 22.26
N LEU A 232 -9.99 -0.44 21.00
CA LEU A 232 -11.25 -0.89 20.39
C LEU A 232 -11.88 -2.04 21.18
N LYS A 233 -11.09 -3.03 21.65
CA LYS A 233 -11.59 -4.12 22.48
C LYS A 233 -12.17 -3.59 23.79
N LYS A 234 -11.44 -2.69 24.48
CA LYS A 234 -11.87 -2.06 25.73
C LYS A 234 -13.11 -1.18 25.56
N TYR A 235 -13.20 -0.41 24.48
CA TYR A 235 -14.37 0.40 24.14
C TYR A 235 -15.58 -0.48 23.85
N LYS A 236 -15.40 -1.54 23.06
CA LYS A 236 -16.44 -2.55 22.79
C LYS A 236 -16.95 -3.20 24.07
N THR A 237 -16.06 -3.57 25.00
CA THR A 237 -16.49 -4.14 26.30
C THR A 237 -17.19 -3.12 27.20
N ARG A 238 -16.86 -1.83 27.08
CA ARG A 238 -17.41 -0.76 27.93
C ARG A 238 -18.78 -0.26 27.46
N PHE A 239 -19.01 -0.18 26.16
CA PHE A 239 -20.25 0.35 25.58
C PHE A 239 -21.21 -0.72 25.05
N PHE A 240 -20.70 -1.92 24.77
CA PHE A 240 -21.49 -3.09 24.39
C PHE A 240 -21.05 -4.28 25.24
N PRO A 241 -21.36 -4.31 26.54
CA PRO A 241 -21.15 -5.51 27.33
C PRO A 241 -21.96 -6.63 26.68
N THR A 242 -21.26 -7.65 26.16
CA THR A 242 -21.91 -8.85 25.67
C THR A 242 -22.75 -9.39 26.81
N ILE A 243 -24.07 -9.39 26.66
CA ILE A 243 -24.98 -10.12 27.55
C ILE A 243 -24.60 -11.59 27.38
N THR A 244 -23.68 -12.04 28.23
CA THR A 244 -23.34 -13.45 28.34
C THR A 244 -24.52 -14.04 29.07
N GLN A 245 -25.45 -14.62 28.29
CA GLN A 245 -26.43 -15.52 28.86
C GLN A 245 -25.67 -16.60 29.62
N LYS A 246 -25.85 -16.59 30.94
CA LYS A 246 -25.87 -17.80 31.76
C LYS A 246 -26.71 -18.83 31.00
N LYS A 247 -26.06 -19.84 30.42
CA LYS A 247 -26.70 -21.14 30.24
C LYS A 247 -26.19 -22.04 31.36
N GLN A 248 -27.15 -22.31 32.24
CA GLN A 248 -27.32 -23.37 33.25
C GLN A 248 -26.17 -24.35 33.43
#